data_AF-A0A816FJ41-F1
#
_entry.id   AF-A0A816FJ41-F1
#
_cell.length_a   1.000
_cell.length_b   1.000
_cell.length_c   1.000
_cell.angle_alpha   90.00
_cell.angle_beta   90.00
_cell.angle_gamma   90.00
#
_symmetry.space_group_name_H-M   'P 1'
#
loop_
_entity.id
_entity.type
_entity.pdbx_description
1 polymer ?
#
loop_
_entity_poly.entity_id
_entity_poly.type
_entity_poly.pdbx_seq_one_letter_code
_entity_poly.pdbx_strand_id
1 'polypeptide(L)'
;LSALFRLPPLPKVAYSGVKLDLSERYVEGKTIVWWGFSSCTTAVGVLKSEQFLGTTGTRTMFTLQCQSARDIRKHSYYTAEDEVLLMAGTQFKVIGCLDQGNLHIVQLEETRPPFPLLQPVPIVVPKPISSTPS
;
A
#
# COMPACT_ATOMS: atom_id res chain seq x y z
N LEU A 1 12.94 -4.13 -10.03
CA LEU A 1 11.68 -3.42 -9.68
C LEU A 1 10.69 -3.38 -10.87
N SER A 2 10.45 -4.50 -11.57
CA SER A 2 9.76 -4.50 -12.89
C SER A 2 8.44 -5.28 -12.94
N ALA A 3 8.17 -6.20 -12.01
CA ALA A 3 6.99 -7.05 -12.06
C ALA A 3 5.69 -6.33 -11.63
N LEU A 4 5.73 -5.55 -10.55
CA LEU A 4 4.53 -4.89 -9.99
C LEU A 4 3.95 -3.80 -10.90
N PHE A 5 4.80 -3.08 -11.63
CA PHE A 5 4.36 -2.07 -12.61
C PHE A 5 3.58 -2.68 -13.79
N ARG A 6 3.70 -4.00 -14.03
CA ARG A 6 2.98 -4.70 -15.10
C ARG A 6 1.58 -5.14 -14.69
N LEU A 7 1.26 -5.13 -13.38
CA LEU A 7 -0.08 -5.42 -12.92
C LEU A 7 -0.98 -4.19 -13.13
N PRO A 8 -2.24 -4.39 -13.57
CA PRO A 8 -3.16 -3.27 -13.72
C PRO A 8 -3.48 -2.67 -12.34
N PRO A 9 -3.69 -1.34 -12.27
CA PRO A 9 -4.20 -0.72 -11.05
C PRO A 9 -5.62 -1.21 -10.76
N LEU A 10 -5.91 -1.45 -9.48
CA LEU A 10 -7.21 -1.87 -8.98
C LEU A 10 -7.73 -0.80 -8.00
N PRO A 11 -8.68 0.05 -8.44
CA PRO A 11 -9.37 0.95 -7.52
C PRO A 11 -10.20 0.15 -6.52
N LYS A 12 -9.84 0.20 -5.24
CA LYS A 12 -10.50 -0.57 -4.18
C LYS A 12 -10.18 -0.02 -2.80
N VAL A 13 -11.08 -0.27 -1.84
CA VAL A 13 -10.77 -0.05 -0.43
C VAL A 13 -9.81 -1.13 0.06
N ALA A 14 -8.73 -0.70 0.71
CA ALA A 14 -7.76 -1.57 1.34
C ALA A 14 -7.57 -1.18 2.81
N TYR A 15 -7.04 -2.11 3.59
CA TYR A 15 -6.81 -1.96 5.01
C TYR A 15 -5.37 -2.32 5.34
N SER A 16 -4.80 -1.60 6.29
CA SER A 16 -3.49 -1.90 6.87
C SER A 16 -3.53 -1.66 8.37
N GLY A 17 -2.70 -2.38 9.13
CA GLY A 17 -2.68 -2.27 10.58
C GLY A 17 -1.26 -2.35 11.11
N VAL A 18 -0.98 -1.56 12.14
CA VAL A 18 0.32 -1.54 12.83
C VAL A 18 0.11 -1.51 14.34
N LYS A 19 0.95 -2.24 15.07
CA LYS A 19 0.96 -2.30 16.54
C LYS A 19 1.73 -1.15 17.17
N LEU A 20 1.45 0.07 16.71
CA LEU A 20 2.05 1.31 17.17
C LEU A 20 1.00 2.42 17.13
N ASP A 21 1.13 3.39 18.04
CA ASP A 21 0.43 4.65 17.92
C ASP A 21 1.12 5.51 16.84
N LEU A 22 0.36 5.89 15.82
CA LEU A 22 0.79 6.83 14.80
C LEU A 22 -0.13 8.05 14.71
N SER A 23 -1.11 8.19 15.61
CA SER A 23 -2.17 9.22 15.54
C SER A 23 -1.62 10.63 15.31
N GLU A 24 -0.57 11.02 16.03
CA GLU A 24 0.06 12.34 15.91
C GLU A 24 0.65 12.64 14.52
N ARG A 25 1.01 11.59 13.75
CA ARG A 25 1.57 11.74 12.40
C ARG A 25 0.51 11.93 11.33
N TYR A 26 -0.75 11.61 11.64
CA TYR A 26 -1.87 11.61 10.71
C TYR A 26 -2.91 12.61 11.16
N VAL A 27 -2.76 13.85 10.69
CA VAL A 27 -3.67 14.95 11.00
C VAL A 27 -4.64 15.13 9.83
N GLU A 28 -5.94 15.20 10.14
CA GLU A 28 -6.99 15.40 9.14
C GLU A 28 -6.74 16.62 8.23
N GLY A 29 -7.01 16.45 6.95
CA GLY A 29 -6.75 17.46 5.92
C GLY A 29 -5.30 17.53 5.42
N LYS A 30 -4.34 16.89 6.11
CA LYS A 30 -2.94 16.85 5.65
C LYS A 30 -2.72 15.83 4.56
N THR A 31 -1.69 16.08 3.76
CA THR A 31 -1.19 15.16 2.74
C THR A 31 0.06 14.45 3.25
N ILE A 32 0.14 13.16 3.01
CA ILE A 32 1.25 12.29 3.39
C ILE A 32 1.71 11.48 2.18
N VAL A 33 2.93 10.94 2.26
CA VAL A 33 3.47 10.02 1.25
C VAL A 33 3.98 8.77 1.94
N TRP A 34 3.54 7.61 1.46
CA TRP A 34 4.11 6.33 1.86
C TRP A 34 5.27 6.00 0.93
N TRP A 35 6.49 6.24 1.42
CA TRP A 35 7.71 6.11 0.61
C TRP A 35 8.14 4.66 0.35
N GLY A 36 7.72 3.72 1.21
CA GLY A 36 7.95 2.29 1.02
C GLY A 36 6.79 1.61 0.31
N PHE A 37 7.01 0.38 -0.18
CA PHE A 37 5.91 -0.50 -0.52
C PHE A 37 5.10 -0.81 0.73
N SER A 38 3.78 -0.91 0.60
CA SER A 38 2.91 -1.22 1.73
C SER A 38 2.03 -2.41 1.39
N SER A 39 2.16 -3.48 2.19
CA SER A 39 1.23 -4.61 2.12
C SER A 39 -0.06 -4.22 2.83
N CYS A 40 -1.17 -4.56 2.19
CA CYS A 40 -2.52 -4.23 2.61
C CYS A 40 -3.43 -5.42 2.28
N THR A 41 -4.61 -5.45 2.87
CA THR A 41 -5.63 -6.46 2.60
C THR A 41 -6.92 -5.78 2.18
N THR A 42 -7.72 -6.44 1.34
CA THR A 42 -9.09 -5.97 1.05
C THR A 42 -10.14 -6.58 1.98
N ALA A 43 -9.72 -7.48 2.88
CA ALA A 43 -10.56 -8.14 3.87
C ALA A 43 -10.22 -7.63 5.28
N VAL A 44 -11.02 -6.68 5.79
CA VAL A 44 -10.80 -6.06 7.13
C VAL A 44 -10.69 -7.09 8.26
N GLY A 45 -11.37 -8.24 8.14
CA GLY A 45 -11.31 -9.33 9.12
C GLY A 45 -9.91 -9.91 9.32
N VAL A 46 -9.04 -9.83 8.31
CA VAL A 46 -7.64 -10.29 8.38
C VAL A 46 -6.86 -9.52 9.44
N LEU A 47 -7.19 -8.24 9.69
CA LEU A 47 -6.53 -7.43 10.71
C LEU A 47 -6.70 -7.98 12.13
N LYS A 48 -7.69 -8.85 12.40
CA LYS A 48 -7.83 -9.50 13.71
C LYS A 48 -6.64 -10.40 14.06
N SER A 49 -5.88 -10.87 13.07
CA SER A 49 -4.68 -11.67 13.31
C SER A 49 -3.62 -10.84 14.03
N GLU A 50 -2.98 -11.45 15.03
CA GLU A 50 -1.89 -10.85 15.79
C GLU A 50 -0.62 -10.60 14.95
N GLN A 51 -0.53 -11.16 13.74
CA GLN A 51 0.56 -10.84 12.81
C GLN A 51 0.39 -9.46 12.15
N PHE A 52 -0.83 -8.94 12.11
CA PHE A 52 -1.16 -7.63 11.53
C PHE A 52 -1.49 -6.62 12.64
N LEU A 53 -2.78 -6.37 12.89
CA LEU A 53 -3.21 -5.40 13.90
C LEU A 53 -3.43 -6.06 15.26
N GLY A 54 -4.07 -7.24 15.28
CA GLY A 54 -4.48 -7.90 16.51
C GLY A 54 -5.61 -7.16 17.25
N THR A 55 -5.87 -7.58 18.48
CA THR A 55 -6.99 -7.06 19.29
C THR A 55 -6.56 -6.35 20.57
N THR A 56 -5.26 -6.33 20.87
CA THR A 56 -4.70 -5.81 22.13
C THR A 56 -3.57 -4.81 21.89
N GLY A 57 -3.23 -4.03 22.92
CA GLY A 57 -2.19 -3.00 22.87
C GLY A 57 -2.57 -1.77 22.06
N THR A 58 -1.75 -0.72 22.18
CA THR A 58 -1.90 0.51 21.39
C THR A 58 -1.56 0.26 19.94
N ARG A 59 -2.46 0.62 19.04
CA ARG A 59 -2.36 0.26 17.63
C ARG A 59 -3.11 1.23 16.72
N THR A 60 -2.71 1.26 15.46
CA THR A 60 -3.31 2.12 14.43
C THR A 60 -3.78 1.27 13.26
N MET A 61 -5.04 1.46 12.87
CA MET A 61 -5.65 0.88 11.68
C MET A 61 -5.82 1.96 10.62
N PHE A 62 -5.45 1.63 9.38
CA PHE A 62 -5.65 2.47 8.21
C PHE A 62 -6.75 1.90 7.33
N THR A 63 -7.68 2.76 6.91
CA THR A 63 -8.62 2.48 5.82
C THR A 63 -8.26 3.35 4.63
N LEU A 64 -8.00 2.72 3.49
CA LEU A 64 -7.38 3.34 2.33
C LEU A 64 -8.35 3.30 1.16
N GLN A 65 -8.74 4.45 0.63
CA GLN A 65 -9.44 4.52 -0.66
C GLN A 65 -8.40 4.58 -1.77
N CYS A 66 -8.01 3.42 -2.28
CA CYS A 66 -6.92 3.31 -3.26
C CYS A 66 -7.45 3.43 -4.69
N GLN A 67 -6.67 4.11 -5.54
CA GLN A 67 -6.84 4.16 -7.00
C GLN A 67 -5.82 3.25 -7.70
N SER A 68 -4.66 3.02 -7.10
CA SER A 68 -3.53 2.32 -7.72
C SER A 68 -3.04 1.08 -6.98
N ALA A 69 -3.88 0.45 -6.16
CA ALA A 69 -3.52 -0.82 -5.54
C ALA A 69 -3.22 -1.89 -6.60
N ARG A 70 -2.27 -2.79 -6.32
CA ARG A 70 -1.96 -3.93 -7.18
C ARG A 70 -2.40 -5.21 -6.52
N ASP A 71 -3.28 -5.94 -7.19
CA ASP A 71 -3.71 -7.26 -6.75
C ASP A 71 -2.59 -8.27 -6.97
N ILE A 72 -2.05 -8.82 -5.88
CA ILE A 72 -1.00 -9.82 -5.91
C ILE A 72 -1.49 -11.20 -5.44
N ARG A 73 -2.81 -11.40 -5.31
CA ARG A 73 -3.40 -12.67 -4.83
C ARG A 73 -2.99 -13.89 -5.65
N LYS A 74 -2.76 -13.71 -6.96
CA LYS A 74 -2.28 -14.78 -7.87
C LYS A 74 -0.79 -15.13 -7.68
N HIS A 75 -0.07 -14.34 -6.89
CA HIS A 75 1.36 -14.46 -6.65
C HIS A 75 1.70 -14.58 -5.15
N SER A 76 0.70 -14.49 -4.26
CA SER A 76 0.85 -14.67 -2.82
C SER A 76 0.63 -16.14 -2.44
N TYR A 77 1.45 -16.64 -1.51
CA TYR A 77 1.37 -18.03 -1.02
C TYR A 77 0.09 -18.29 -0.20
N TYR A 78 -0.56 -17.22 0.30
CA TYR A 78 -1.76 -17.28 1.13
C TYR A 78 -2.93 -16.55 0.46
N THR A 79 -3.73 -17.29 -0.31
CA THR A 79 -4.88 -16.74 -1.05
C THR A 79 -5.99 -16.17 -0.16
N ALA A 80 -6.01 -16.53 1.13
CA ALA A 80 -7.02 -16.09 2.10
C ALA A 80 -6.81 -14.65 2.62
N GLU A 81 -5.65 -14.04 2.37
CA GLU A 81 -5.33 -12.70 2.91
C GLU A 81 -5.86 -11.56 2.04
N ASP A 82 -6.42 -11.88 0.86
CA ASP A 82 -6.93 -10.90 -0.11
C ASP A 82 -5.95 -9.73 -0.32
N GLU A 83 -4.67 -10.10 -0.42
CA GLU A 83 -3.52 -9.20 -0.35
C GLU A 83 -3.44 -8.28 -1.57
N VAL A 84 -3.23 -7.00 -1.29
CA VAL A 84 -2.95 -5.95 -2.27
C VAL A 84 -1.72 -5.18 -1.86
N LEU A 85 -0.91 -4.80 -2.84
CA LEU A 85 0.30 -4.04 -2.60
C LEU A 85 0.14 -2.61 -3.12
N LEU A 86 0.52 -1.65 -2.29
CA LEU A 86 0.67 -0.26 -2.70
C LEU A 86 2.11 0.00 -3.13
N MET A 87 2.24 0.75 -4.22
CA MET A 87 3.54 1.14 -4.74
C MET A 87 4.20 2.12 -3.78
N ALA A 88 5.53 2.10 -3.75
CA ALA A 88 6.29 3.16 -3.11
C ALA A 88 5.91 4.53 -3.71
N GLY A 89 5.92 5.57 -2.87
CA GLY A 89 5.59 6.93 -3.29
C GLY A 89 4.10 7.20 -3.47
N THR A 90 3.20 6.31 -3.02
CA THR A 90 1.77 6.60 -3.05
C THR A 90 1.45 7.76 -2.08
N GLN A 91 0.76 8.77 -2.60
CA GLN A 91 0.34 9.94 -1.84
C GLN A 91 -1.10 9.77 -1.35
N PHE A 92 -1.35 10.19 -0.11
CA PHE A 92 -2.68 10.17 0.48
C PHE A 92 -3.04 11.51 1.11
N LYS A 93 -4.33 11.82 1.12
CA LYS A 93 -4.92 12.82 2.01
C LYS A 93 -5.54 12.13 3.21
N VAL A 94 -5.29 12.65 4.40
CA VAL A 94 -5.99 12.22 5.61
C VAL A 94 -7.40 12.83 5.61
N ILE A 95 -8.42 11.97 5.56
CA ILE A 95 -9.83 12.40 5.43
C ILE A 95 -10.66 12.16 6.70
N GLY A 96 -10.09 11.47 7.69
CA GLY A 96 -10.75 11.27 8.98
C GLY A 96 -9.85 10.56 9.97
N CYS A 97 -9.96 10.94 11.24
CA CYS A 97 -9.27 10.28 12.35
C CYS A 97 -10.28 9.99 13.47
N LEU A 98 -10.20 8.79 14.06
CA LEU A 98 -11.02 8.39 15.20
C LEU A 98 -10.14 7.74 16.27
N ASP A 99 -10.25 8.25 17.49
CA ASP A 99 -9.65 7.66 18.69
C ASP A 99 -10.70 6.79 19.41
N GLN A 100 -10.34 5.54 19.68
CA GLN A 100 -11.12 4.57 20.47
C GLN A 100 -10.27 4.00 21.61
N GLY A 101 -9.49 4.85 22.28
CA GLY A 101 -8.58 4.48 23.35
C GLY A 101 -7.33 3.82 22.81
N ASN A 102 -7.23 2.50 22.92
CA ASN A 102 -6.03 1.77 22.48
C ASN A 102 -6.01 1.52 20.96
N LEU A 103 -7.06 1.89 20.23
CA LEU A 103 -7.15 1.75 18.78
C LEU A 103 -7.38 3.12 18.14
N HIS A 104 -6.43 3.56 17.32
CA HIS A 104 -6.59 4.70 16.44
C HIS A 104 -6.99 4.23 15.05
N ILE A 105 -7.98 4.89 14.45
CA ILE A 105 -8.44 4.59 13.09
C ILE A 105 -8.21 5.82 12.23
N VAL A 106 -7.48 5.65 11.14
CA VAL A 106 -7.14 6.71 10.19
C VAL A 106 -7.71 6.36 8.82
N GLN A 107 -8.45 7.29 8.23
CA GLN A 107 -8.97 7.18 6.88
C GLN A 107 -8.12 8.00 5.92
N LEU A 108 -7.69 7.35 4.84
CA LEU A 108 -6.82 7.91 3.81
C LEU A 108 -7.50 7.80 2.45
N GLU A 109 -7.42 8.86 1.66
CA GLU A 109 -7.82 8.88 0.25
C GLU A 109 -6.58 9.03 -0.62
N GLU A 110 -6.37 8.12 -1.58
CA GLU A 110 -5.25 8.21 -2.51
C GLU A 110 -5.41 9.43 -3.41
N THR A 111 -4.38 10.27 -3.46
CA THR A 111 -4.35 11.46 -4.31
C THR A 111 -3.25 11.34 -5.35
N ARG A 112 -3.44 12.03 -6.49
CA ARG A 112 -2.41 12.12 -7.52
C ARG A 112 -1.53 13.34 -7.25
N PRO A 113 -0.21 13.16 -7.04
CA PRO A 113 0.69 14.29 -6.89
C PRO A 113 0.84 15.04 -8.23
N PRO A 114 1.10 16.35 -8.22
CA PRO A 114 1.27 17.15 -9.45
C PRO A 114 2.52 16.76 -10.24
N PHE A 115 3.50 16.12 -9.58
CA PHE A 115 4.71 15.60 -10.20
C PHE A 115 4.93 14.14 -9.79
N PRO A 116 5.48 13.28 -10.67
CA PRO A 116 5.80 11.90 -10.31
C PRO A 116 6.80 11.86 -9.14
N LEU A 117 6.41 11.21 -8.04
CA LEU A 117 7.27 11.08 -6.85
C LEU A 117 8.36 10.01 -7.01
N LEU A 118 8.12 9.02 -7.88
CA LEU A 118 9.10 8.00 -8.27
C LEU A 118 9.03 7.78 -9.77
N GLN A 119 10.20 7.68 -10.42
CA GLN A 119 10.33 7.27 -11.80
C GLN A 119 10.67 5.77 -11.87
N PRO A 120 9.98 4.97 -12.70
CA PRO A 120 10.41 3.61 -12.98
C PRO A 120 11.82 3.63 -13.58
N VAL A 121 12.72 2.78 -13.07
CA VAL A 121 14.03 2.60 -13.70
C VAL A 121 13.83 2.07 -15.13
N PRO A 122 14.39 2.71 -16.16
CA PRO A 122 14.29 2.23 -17.53
C PRO A 122 14.79 0.80 -17.64
N ILE A 123 13.98 -0.10 -18.20
CA ILE A 123 14.43 -1.47 -18.48
C ILE A 123 15.37 -1.40 -19.68
N VAL A 124 16.67 -1.53 -19.44
CA VAL A 124 17.64 -1.74 -20.52
C VAL A 124 17.44 -3.16 -21.02
N VAL A 125 16.80 -3.32 -22.18
CA VAL A 125 16.73 -4.62 -22.86
C VAL A 125 18.10 -4.87 -23.48
N PRO A 126 18.80 -5.97 -23.13
CA PRO A 126 20.07 -6.30 -23.78
C PRO A 126 19.85 -6.46 -25.29
N LYS A 127 20.67 -5.81 -26.12
CA LYS A 127 20.65 -6.03 -27.56
C LYS A 127 20.97 -7.51 -27.84
N PRO A 128 20.26 -8.18 -28.77
CA PRO A 128 20.64 -9.51 -29.21
C PRO A 128 22.09 -9.46 -29.71
N ILE A 129 22.90 -10.42 -29.28
CA ILE A 129 24.25 -10.63 -29.83
C ILE A 129 24.04 -11.06 -31.28
N SER A 130 24.31 -10.17 -32.24
CA SER A 130 24.36 -10.54 -33.65
C SER A 130 25.48 -11.56 -33.81
N SER A 131 25.16 -12.80 -34.13
CA SER A 131 26.13 -13.80 -34.56
C SER A 131 26.80 -13.29 -35.83
N THR A 132 28.06 -12.87 -35.75
CA THR A 132 28.92 -12.67 -36.92
C THR A 132 29.13 -14.01 -37.62
N PRO A 133 28.88 -14.12 -38.93
CA PRO A 133 29.26 -15.31 -39.68
C PRO A 133 30.77 -15.26 -39.95
N SER A 134 31.46 -16.35 -39.65
CA SER A 134 32.80 -16.69 -40.16
C SER A 134 32.76 -18.12 -40.69
#